data_AF-K7NL38-F1
#
_entry.id   AF-K7NL38-F1
#
_cell.length_a   1.000
_cell.length_b   1.000
_cell.length_c   1.000
_cell.angle_alpha   90.00
_cell.angle_beta   90.00
_cell.angle_gamma   90.00
#
_symmetry.space_group_name_H-M   'P 1'
#
loop_
_entity.id
_entity.type
_entity.pdbx_description
1 polymer ?
#
loop_
_entity_poly.entity_id
_entity_poly.type
_entity_poly.pdbx_seq_one_letter_code
_entity_poly.pdbx_strand_id
1 'polypeptide(L)'
;AFKLLQRYRNQYRMFNDDVQGTAGVAVAGLLGAVRAQGRPISDFAKQKIVVSGAGSARIGVLNAARKAMERLLGGTESALENARKVEELGSQGLA
;
A
#
# COMPACT_ATOMS: atom_id res chain seq x y z
N ALA A 1 16.49 7.96 0.96
CA ALA A 1 15.95 6.60 1.12
C ALA A 1 15.94 5.77 -0.17
N PHE A 2 15.12 6.09 -1.19
CA PHE A 2 14.92 5.23 -2.36
C PHE A 2 16.18 4.89 -3.18
N LYS A 3 17.08 5.86 -3.42
CA LYS A 3 18.31 5.63 -4.20
C LYS A 3 19.24 4.59 -3.57
N LEU A 4 19.42 4.66 -2.25
CA LEU A 4 20.27 3.72 -1.52
C LEU A 4 19.64 2.33 -1.47
N LEU A 5 18.33 2.25 -1.20
CA LEU A 5 17.61 0.99 -1.20
C LEU A 5 17.70 0.30 -2.57
N GLN A 6 17.47 1.02 -3.67
CA GLN A 6 17.59 0.45 -5.02
C GLN A 6 19.00 -0.06 -5.33
N ARG A 7 20.03 0.70 -4.93
CA ARG A 7 21.43 0.35 -5.21
C ARG A 7 21.89 -0.91 -4.49
N TYR A 8 21.49 -1.08 -3.24
CA TYR A 8 22.15 -2.04 -2.35
C TYR A 8 21.27 -3.22 -1.92
N ARG A 9 19.94 -3.18 -2.10
CA ARG A 9 19.02 -4.25 -1.66
C ARG A 9 19.31 -5.66 -2.19
N ASN A 10 20.00 -5.75 -3.34
CA ASN A 10 20.34 -7.03 -3.96
C ASN A 10 21.77 -7.48 -3.62
N GLN A 11 22.58 -6.61 -3.01
CA GLN A 11 23.96 -6.88 -2.61
C GLN A 11 24.06 -7.19 -1.12
N TYR A 12 23.25 -6.52 -0.30
CA TYR A 12 23.24 -6.65 1.15
C TYR A 12 21.83 -7.01 1.64
N ARG A 13 21.76 -7.69 2.78
CA ARG A 13 20.49 -8.00 3.45
C ARG A 13 19.98 -6.75 4.16
N MET A 14 19.31 -5.91 3.39
CA MET A 14 18.78 -4.63 3.87
C MET A 14 17.35 -4.40 3.37
N PHE A 15 16.61 -3.66 4.19
CA PHE A 15 15.32 -3.10 3.84
C PHE A 15 15.25 -1.67 4.37
N ASN A 16 14.29 -0.89 3.91
CA ASN A 16 14.04 0.45 4.43
C ASN A 16 12.77 0.44 5.27
N ASP A 17 12.89 0.74 6.56
CA ASP A 17 11.76 0.71 7.49
C ASP A 17 10.67 1.74 7.16
N ASP A 18 11.06 2.99 6.86
CA ASP A 18 10.13 4.06 6.50
C ASP A 18 9.22 3.72 5.30
N VAL A 19 9.73 2.92 4.35
CA VAL A 19 9.01 2.52 3.13
C VAL A 19 8.40 1.13 3.26
N GLN A 20 9.18 0.13 3.65
CA GLN A 20 8.76 -1.27 3.66
C GLN A 20 8.17 -1.69 5.01
N GLY A 21 8.74 -1.21 6.12
CA GLY A 21 8.22 -1.44 7.46
C GLY A 21 6.85 -0.80 7.64
N THR A 22 6.75 0.52 7.38
CA THR A 22 5.47 1.27 7.39
C THR A 22 4.42 0.62 6.50
N ALA A 23 4.80 0.19 5.30
CA ALA A 23 3.88 -0.49 4.37
C ALA A 23 3.38 -1.83 4.92
N GLY A 24 4.24 -2.61 5.57
CA GLY A 24 3.89 -3.88 6.17
C GLY A 24 2.84 -3.72 7.28
N VAL A 25 3.09 -2.82 8.23
CA VAL A 25 2.16 -2.58 9.34
C VAL A 25 0.84 -1.96 8.87
N ALA A 26 0.87 -1.05 7.89
CA ALA A 26 -0.34 -0.45 7.34
C ALA A 26 -1.25 -1.49 6.68
N VAL A 27 -0.69 -2.36 5.82
CA VAL A 27 -1.48 -3.42 5.15
C VAL A 27 -1.98 -4.45 6.16
N ALA A 28 -1.18 -4.80 7.18
CA ALA A 28 -1.64 -5.69 8.25
C ALA A 28 -2.86 -5.12 8.99
N GLY A 29 -2.83 -3.83 9.32
CA GLY A 29 -3.97 -3.13 9.93
C GLY A 29 -5.21 -3.13 9.03
N LEU A 30 -5.05 -2.85 7.74
CA LEU A 30 -6.18 -2.84 6.79
C LEU A 30 -6.80 -4.24 6.62
N LEU A 31 -5.99 -5.30 6.50
CA LEU A 31 -6.48 -6.68 6.44
C LEU A 31 -7.17 -7.09 7.75
N GLY A 32 -6.62 -6.65 8.89
CA GLY A 32 -7.24 -6.80 10.20
C GLY A 32 -8.61 -6.12 10.28
N ALA A 33 -8.76 -4.92 9.73
CA ALA A 33 -10.02 -4.20 9.67
C ALA A 33 -11.09 -4.94 8.85
N VAL A 34 -10.73 -5.51 7.69
CA VAL A 34 -11.65 -6.35 6.90
C VAL A 34 -12.11 -7.57 7.71
N ARG A 35 -11.18 -8.24 8.41
CA ARG A 35 -11.52 -9.38 9.28
C ARG A 35 -12.41 -8.97 10.45
N ALA A 36 -12.16 -7.82 11.06
CA ALA A 36 -12.95 -7.31 12.18
C ALA A 36 -14.39 -6.97 11.78
N GLN A 37 -14.64 -6.68 10.51
CA GLN A 37 -15.99 -6.52 9.94
C GLN A 37 -16.72 -7.87 9.71
N GLY A 38 -16.10 -9.01 10.02
CA GLY A 38 -16.65 -10.34 9.73
C GLY A 38 -16.66 -10.70 8.25
N ARG A 39 -15.93 -9.94 7.41
CA ARG A 39 -15.89 -10.13 5.96
C ARG A 39 -14.78 -11.10 5.56
N PRO A 40 -14.95 -11.85 4.45
CA PRO A 40 -13.89 -12.69 3.92
C PRO A 40 -12.70 -11.81 3.51
N ILE A 41 -11.48 -12.30 3.68
CA ILE A 41 -10.28 -11.50 3.39
C ILE A 41 -10.17 -11.09 1.92
N SER A 42 -10.80 -11.83 1.00
CA SER A 42 -10.93 -11.46 -0.42
C SER A 42 -11.69 -10.15 -0.63
N ASP A 43 -12.56 -9.74 0.29
CA ASP A 43 -13.23 -8.44 0.24
C ASP A 43 -12.28 -7.25 0.45
N PHE A 44 -11.04 -7.49 0.90
CA PHE A 44 -10.01 -6.47 0.91
C PHE A 44 -9.77 -5.90 -0.50
N ALA A 45 -9.84 -6.74 -1.53
CA ALA A 45 -9.61 -6.29 -2.89
C ALA A 45 -10.76 -5.48 -3.50
N LYS A 46 -11.91 -5.42 -2.82
CA LYS A 46 -13.05 -4.56 -3.16
C LYS A 46 -12.98 -3.20 -2.47
N GLN A 47 -12.03 -2.99 -1.56
CA GLN A 47 -11.88 -1.73 -0.83
C GLN A 47 -11.26 -0.67 -1.75
N LYS A 48 -11.81 0.54 -1.72
CA LYS A 48 -11.20 1.72 -2.33
C LYS A 48 -10.25 2.34 -1.32
N ILE A 49 -8.96 2.32 -1.62
CA ILE A 49 -7.91 2.83 -0.73
C ILE A 49 -7.42 4.17 -1.24
N VAL A 50 -7.54 5.21 -0.41
CA VAL A 50 -6.97 6.53 -0.65
C VAL A 50 -5.89 6.79 0.38
N VAL A 51 -4.70 7.19 -0.07
CA VAL A 51 -3.58 7.54 0.80
C VAL A 51 -3.17 8.99 0.53
N SER A 52 -3.30 9.84 1.54
CA SER A 52 -2.92 11.26 1.47
C SER A 52 -1.47 11.47 1.91
N GLY A 53 -0.77 12.39 1.23
CA GLY A 53 0.61 12.78 1.51
C GLY A 53 1.56 12.64 0.31
N ALA A 54 2.71 13.30 0.37
CA ALA A 54 3.70 13.33 -0.73
C ALA A 54 4.99 12.51 -0.44
N GLY A 55 5.01 11.72 0.64
CA GLY A 55 6.20 11.01 1.12
C GLY A 55 6.44 9.61 0.56
N SER A 56 7.61 9.06 0.88
CA SER A 56 8.04 7.70 0.49
C SER A 56 7.19 6.59 1.10
N ALA A 57 6.70 6.80 2.32
CA ALA A 57 5.81 5.87 3.01
C ALA A 57 4.52 5.61 2.21
N ARG A 58 3.91 6.67 1.63
CA ARG A 58 2.70 6.54 0.78
C ARG A 58 2.92 5.53 -0.34
N ILE A 59 4.02 5.69 -1.06
CA ILE A 59 4.35 4.82 -2.21
C ILE A 59 4.56 3.39 -1.72
N GLY A 60 5.20 3.21 -0.57
CA GLY A 60 5.34 1.89 0.08
C GLY A 60 3.98 1.24 0.36
N VAL A 61 3.09 1.96 1.04
CA VAL A 61 1.76 1.48 1.43
C VAL A 61 0.90 1.12 0.22
N LEU A 62 0.79 2.00 -0.78
CA LEU A 62 0.02 1.74 -2.00
C LEU A 62 0.53 0.51 -2.74
N ASN A 63 1.86 0.38 -2.89
CA ASN A 63 2.45 -0.78 -3.56
C ASN A 63 2.21 -2.08 -2.79
N ALA A 64 2.28 -2.06 -1.47
CA ALA A 64 2.03 -3.23 -0.64
C ALA A 64 0.54 -3.61 -0.66
N ALA A 65 -0.37 -2.65 -0.57
CA ALA A 65 -1.81 -2.86 -0.67
C ALA A 65 -2.18 -3.48 -2.03
N ARG A 66 -1.69 -2.90 -3.13
CA ARG A 66 -1.88 -3.43 -4.49
C ARG A 66 -1.39 -4.87 -4.61
N LYS A 67 -0.19 -5.19 -4.11
CA LYS A 67 0.35 -6.57 -4.12
C LYS A 67 -0.50 -7.53 -3.29
N ALA A 68 -1.04 -7.08 -2.15
CA ALA A 68 -1.94 -7.89 -1.35
C ALA A 68 -3.25 -8.16 -2.10
N MET A 69 -3.82 -7.16 -2.77
CA MET A 69 -5.02 -7.34 -3.61
C MET A 69 -4.75 -8.30 -4.78
N GLU A 70 -3.63 -8.16 -5.48
CA GLU A 70 -3.23 -9.06 -6.58
C GLU A 70 -3.15 -10.51 -6.11
N ARG A 71 -2.54 -10.76 -4.93
CA ARG A 71 -2.42 -12.10 -4.34
C ARG A 71 -3.77 -12.69 -3.94
N LEU A 72 -4.69 -11.86 -3.47
CA LEU A 72 -6.02 -12.30 -3.02
C LEU A 72 -7.00 -12.53 -4.18
N LEU A 73 -6.82 -11.85 -5.32
CA LEU A 73 -7.65 -11.98 -6.52
C LEU A 73 -7.06 -12.86 -7.62
N GLY A 74 -5.84 -13.39 -7.45
CA GLY A 74 -5.17 -14.20 -8.47
C GLY A 74 -4.68 -13.42 -9.70
N GLY A 75 -4.42 -12.10 -9.57
CA GLY A 75 -3.77 -11.30 -10.62
C GLY A 75 -4.66 -10.56 -11.62
N THR A 76 -5.92 -10.24 -11.28
CA THR A 76 -6.82 -9.48 -12.16
C THR A 76 -6.58 -7.96 -12.13
N GLU A 77 -6.77 -7.29 -13.28
CA GLU A 77 -6.59 -5.85 -13.46
C GLU A 77 -7.46 -4.97 -12.54
N SER A 78 -8.59 -5.47 -12.05
CA SER A 78 -9.47 -4.75 -11.11
C SER A 78 -8.77 -4.32 -9.81
N ALA A 79 -7.75 -5.07 -9.36
CA ALA A 79 -6.94 -4.71 -8.19
C ALA A 79 -6.15 -3.40 -8.38
N LEU A 80 -5.74 -3.10 -9.62
CA LEU A 80 -4.98 -1.90 -9.96
C LEU A 80 -5.86 -0.65 -9.88
N GLU A 81 -7.14 -0.78 -10.26
CA GLU A 81 -8.09 0.33 -10.25
C GLU A 81 -8.53 0.72 -8.84
N ASN A 82 -8.58 -0.23 -7.90
CA ASN A 82 -9.05 0.01 -6.54
C ASN A 82 -7.98 0.66 -5.63
N ALA A 83 -6.70 0.50 -5.97
CA ALA A 83 -5.57 1.16 -5.31
C ALA A 83 -5.12 2.39 -6.11
N ARG A 84 -5.93 3.46 -6.10
CA ARG A 84 -5.58 4.71 -6.79
C ARG A 84 -4.69 5.60 -5.93
N LYS A 85 -3.67 6.16 -6.58
CA LYS A 85 -2.82 7.22 -6.03
C LYS A 85 -3.56 8.55 -6.18
N VAL A 86 -3.97 9.16 -5.07
CA VAL A 86 -4.33 10.58 -5.06
C VAL A 86 -3.02 11.36 -4.87
N GLU A 87 -2.71 12.22 -5.81
CA GLU A 87 -1.61 13.18 -5.74
C GLU A 87 -2.23 14.55 -5.47
N GLU A 88 -1.66 15.29 -4.51
CA GLU A 88 -2.10 16.60 -4.01
C GLU A 88 -3.47 16.68 -3.29
N LEU A 89 -3.43 16.53 -1.97
CA LEU A 89 -4.27 17.33 -1.04
C LEU A 89 -3.36 18.24 -0.20
N GLY A 90 -2.36 18.82 -0.87
CA GLY A 90 -1.34 19.68 -0.28
C GLY A 90 -1.39 21.09 -0.85
N SER A 91 -2.56 21.74 -0.82
CA SER A 91 -2.71 23.22 -0.78
C SER A 91 -4.16 23.69 -0.94
N GLN A 92 -5.09 22.85 -1.40
CA GLN A 92 -6.52 23.18 -1.41
C GLN A 92 -7.31 22.09 -0.69
N GLY A 93 -7.99 22.52 0.37
CA GLY A 93 -8.77 21.65 1.26
C GLY A 93 -9.90 20.94 0.52
N LEU A 94 -10.32 19.81 1.09
CA LEU A 94 -11.57 19.13 0.74
C LEU A 94 -12.73 20.11 1.00
N ALA A 95 -13.24 20.71 -0.07
CA ALA A 95 -14.55 21.36 -0.14
C ALA A 95 -15.46 20.51 -1.02
#